data_AF-A0A7S2LY88-F1
#
_entry.id   AF-A0A7S2LY88-F1
#
_cell.length_a   1.000
_cell.length_b   1.000
_cell.length_c   1.000
_cell.angle_alpha   90.00
_cell.angle_beta   90.00
_cell.angle_gamma   90.00
#
_symmetry.space_group_name_H-M   'P 1'
#
loop_
_entity.id
_entity.type
_entity.pdbx_description
1 polymer ?
#
loop_
_entity_poly.entity_id
_entity_poly.type
_entity_poly.pdbx_seq_one_letter_code
_entity_poly.pdbx_strand_id
1 'polypeptide(L)'
;PWPRVQRVVSGGSAGSVPAGGCGARMSVLITTSPVPSNPSTMMLEAVLNSFPRIEGLRDCPLVIVCDGYNICRKKSTWKAGQITEDAAERYAAYVKNLEALLESGRLPPSTRIVVLEGRNGQ
;
A
#
# COMPACT_ATOMS: atom_id res chain seq x y z
N PRO A 1 21.57 4.80 -0.01
CA PRO A 1 20.51 5.86 -0.06
C PRO A 1 19.14 5.25 0.25
N TRP A 2 18.32 5.90 1.09
CA TRP A 2 16.97 5.42 1.40
C TRP A 2 16.00 5.69 0.22
N PRO A 3 14.97 4.84 0.00
CA PRO A 3 13.94 5.11 -1.00
C PRO A 3 13.19 6.42 -0.67
N ARG A 4 12.93 7.23 -1.69
CA ARG A 4 12.18 8.48 -1.55
C ARG A 4 10.68 8.18 -1.61
N VAL A 5 9.89 8.95 -0.86
CA VAL A 5 8.44 8.89 -0.96
C VAL A 5 8.01 9.74 -2.16
N GLN A 6 7.34 9.12 -3.13
CA GLN A 6 6.80 9.81 -4.30
C GLN A 6 5.51 10.55 -3.94
N ARG A 7 4.57 9.85 -3.30
CA ARG A 7 3.31 10.43 -2.82
C ARG A 7 2.75 9.70 -1.61
N VAL A 8 1.91 10.41 -0.87
CA VAL A 8 1.10 9.84 0.22
C VAL A 8 -0.35 10.20 -0.03
N VAL A 9 -1.22 9.20 0.06
CA VAL A 9 -2.68 9.33 -0.08
C VAL A 9 -3.30 8.93 1.25
N SER A 10 -4.15 9.78 1.82
CA SER A 10 -4.80 9.53 3.10
C SER A 10 -6.32 9.57 2.92
N GLY A 11 -7.02 8.59 3.51
CA GLY A 11 -8.47 8.59 3.53
C GLY A 11 -8.97 9.54 4.62
N GLY A 12 -9.85 10.48 4.27
CA GLY A 12 -10.80 11.15 5.17
C GLY A 12 -10.31 11.68 6.53
N SER A 13 -10.27 13.02 6.61
CA SER A 13 -9.94 13.91 7.73
C SER A 13 -8.50 13.85 8.24
N ALA A 14 -7.81 14.99 8.06
CA ALA A 14 -6.65 15.41 8.82
C ALA A 14 -7.00 15.63 10.31
N GLY A 15 -7.61 14.64 10.95
CA GLY A 15 -7.67 14.51 12.38
C GLY A 15 -6.28 14.10 12.83
N SER A 16 -5.69 14.91 13.71
CA SER A 16 -4.60 14.50 14.57
C SER A 16 -4.75 13.03 14.97
N VAL A 17 -3.64 12.31 14.99
CA VAL A 17 -3.55 11.03 15.71
C VAL A 17 -4.30 11.22 17.03
N PRO A 18 -5.39 10.49 17.33
CA PRO A 18 -6.09 10.67 18.59
C PRO A 18 -5.11 10.30 19.70
N ALA A 19 -4.53 11.33 20.31
CA ALA A 19 -3.81 11.24 21.55
C ALA A 19 -4.87 11.07 22.65
N GLY A 20 -5.34 9.85 22.89
CA GLY A 20 -6.22 9.58 24.03
C GLY A 20 -7.03 8.31 23.92
N GLY A 21 -6.52 7.24 24.56
CA GLY A 21 -7.25 5.99 24.80
C GLY A 21 -6.36 4.77 24.66
N CYS A 22 -5.67 4.39 25.75
CA CYS A 22 -4.86 3.18 25.93
C CYS A 22 -4.12 2.63 24.68
N GLY A 23 -3.07 3.36 24.25
CA GLY A 23 -1.91 2.79 23.58
C GLY A 23 -2.06 2.37 22.11
N ALA A 24 -1.91 3.31 21.18
CA ALA A 24 -1.45 2.98 19.83
C ALA A 24 0.03 2.49 19.88
N ARG A 25 0.25 1.30 20.45
CA ARG A 25 1.56 0.61 20.48
C ARG A 25 1.80 -0.20 19.21
N MET A 26 0.82 -0.27 18.33
CA MET A 26 0.85 -1.12 17.14
C MET A 26 0.35 -0.35 15.93
N SER A 27 1.00 -0.58 14.79
CA SER A 27 0.56 -0.14 13.47
C SER A 27 0.79 -1.30 12.52
N VAL A 28 -0.07 -1.40 11.50
CA VAL A 28 0.04 -2.45 10.49
C VAL A 28 0.68 -1.83 9.26
N LEU A 29 1.81 -2.38 8.83
CA LEU A 29 2.42 -2.05 7.55
C LEU A 29 2.16 -3.20 6.57
N ILE A 30 1.60 -2.86 5.41
CA ILE A 30 1.46 -3.80 4.29
C ILE A 30 2.28 -3.27 3.14
N THR A 31 3.37 -3.97 2.82
CA THR A 31 4.22 -3.64 1.67
C THR A 31 3.78 -4.43 0.44
N THR A 32 3.56 -3.74 -0.66
CA THR A 32 3.16 -4.33 -1.95
C THR A 32 4.14 -3.92 -3.03
N SER A 33 4.57 -4.89 -3.84
CA SER A 33 5.51 -4.70 -4.94
C SER A 33 4.86 -5.07 -6.27
N PRO A 34 5.43 -4.66 -7.41
CA PRO A 34 4.91 -5.07 -8.71
C PRO A 34 5.05 -6.59 -8.88
N VAL A 35 3.93 -7.31 -8.86
CA VAL A 35 3.86 -8.76 -9.00
C VAL A 35 2.89 -9.14 -10.11
N PRO A 36 3.03 -10.35 -10.70
CA PRO A 36 2.16 -10.78 -11.81
C PRO A 36 0.66 -10.82 -11.49
N SER A 37 0.28 -10.91 -10.21
CA SER A 37 -1.12 -10.90 -9.75
C SER A 37 -1.78 -9.52 -9.78
N ASN A 38 -1.03 -8.45 -10.04
CA ASN A 38 -1.58 -7.12 -10.25
C ASN A 38 -2.38 -7.11 -11.57
N PRO A 39 -3.56 -6.47 -11.63
CA PRO A 39 -4.02 -5.37 -10.78
C PRO A 39 -4.95 -5.74 -9.59
N SER A 40 -5.09 -7.02 -9.24
CA SER A 40 -6.10 -7.47 -8.27
C SER A 40 -5.82 -7.01 -6.83
N THR A 41 -6.82 -6.41 -6.18
CA THR A 41 -6.80 -6.03 -4.74
C THR A 41 -7.42 -7.10 -3.84
N MET A 42 -7.94 -8.19 -4.41
CA MET A 42 -8.71 -9.20 -3.68
C MET A 42 -7.98 -9.78 -2.47
N MET A 43 -6.66 -10.03 -2.59
CA MET A 43 -5.86 -10.54 -1.48
C MET A 43 -5.77 -9.54 -0.33
N LEU A 44 -5.57 -8.26 -0.64
CA LEU A 44 -5.54 -7.21 0.38
C LEU A 44 -6.89 -7.11 1.07
N GLU A 45 -7.98 -7.09 0.31
CA GLU A 45 -9.34 -7.04 0.86
C GLU A 45 -9.64 -8.25 1.75
N ALA A 46 -9.25 -9.46 1.33
CA ALA A 46 -9.42 -10.67 2.14
C ALA A 46 -8.65 -10.59 3.47
N VAL A 47 -7.42 -10.06 3.45
CA VAL A 47 -6.62 -9.82 4.65
C VAL A 47 -7.29 -8.78 5.55
N LEU A 48 -7.72 -7.65 5.01
CA LEU A 48 -8.37 -6.59 5.79
C LEU A 48 -9.73 -7.01 6.36
N ASN A 49 -10.49 -7.82 5.62
CA ASN A 49 -11.73 -8.42 6.10
C ASN A 49 -11.51 -9.41 7.27
N SER A 50 -10.27 -9.87 7.48
CA SER A 50 -9.92 -10.69 8.63
C SER A 50 -9.62 -9.87 9.89
N PHE A 51 -9.32 -8.56 9.77
CA PHE A 51 -8.92 -7.72 10.91
C PHE A 51 -9.95 -7.65 12.04
N PRO A 52 -11.27 -7.59 11.78
CA PRO A 52 -12.27 -7.59 12.84
C PRO A 52 -12.30 -8.86 13.70
N ARG A 53 -11.59 -9.93 13.30
CA ARG A 53 -11.46 -11.16 14.12
C ARG A 53 -10.53 -10.96 15.33
N ILE A 54 -9.75 -9.89 15.34
CA ILE A 54 -8.80 -9.55 16.41
C ILE A 54 -9.21 -8.19 16.98
N GLU A 55 -9.46 -8.15 18.28
CA GLU A 55 -9.83 -6.93 19.00
C GLU A 55 -8.74 -5.85 18.85
N GLY A 56 -9.15 -4.61 18.54
CA GLY A 56 -8.26 -3.46 18.39
C GLY A 56 -7.45 -3.40 17.09
N LEU A 57 -7.40 -4.47 16.27
CA LEU A 57 -6.64 -4.46 15.01
C LEU A 57 -7.27 -3.58 13.93
N ARG A 58 -8.60 -3.46 13.93
CA ARG A 58 -9.35 -2.58 13.01
C ARG A 58 -9.06 -1.09 13.25
N ASP A 59 -8.77 -0.73 14.50
CA ASP A 59 -8.55 0.66 14.92
C ASP A 59 -7.08 1.07 14.82
N CYS A 60 -6.19 0.11 14.57
CA CYS A 60 -4.78 0.37 14.36
C CYS A 60 -4.55 1.23 13.10
N PRO A 61 -3.56 2.15 13.13
CA PRO A 61 -3.11 2.82 11.92
C PRO A 61 -2.63 1.78 10.89
N LEU A 62 -3.18 1.86 9.68
CA LEU A 62 -2.80 1.02 8.56
C LEU A 62 -1.99 1.85 7.56
N VAL A 63 -0.80 1.37 7.21
CA VAL A 63 0.02 1.97 6.17
C VAL A 63 0.25 0.94 5.07
N ILE A 64 -0.24 1.23 3.87
CA ILE A 64 0.00 0.43 2.67
C ILE A 64 1.15 1.09 1.91
N VAL A 65 2.28 0.42 1.84
CA VAL A 65 3.48 0.90 1.14
C VAL A 65 3.55 0.24 -0.23
N CYS A 66 3.40 1.04 -1.28
CA CYS A 66 3.60 0.65 -2.67
C CYS A 66 5.07 0.86 -3.04
N ASP A 67 5.81 -0.23 -3.23
CA ASP A 67 7.22 -0.19 -3.64
C ASP A 67 7.38 0.44 -5.02
N GLY A 68 8.47 1.19 -5.17
CA GLY A 68 8.87 1.71 -6.47
C GLY A 68 9.54 0.63 -7.32
N TYR A 69 9.63 0.92 -8.61
CA TYR A 69 10.15 -0.01 -9.62
C TYR A 69 10.89 0.73 -10.71
N ASN A 70 11.71 -0.02 -11.45
CA ASN A 70 12.42 0.45 -12.64
C ASN A 70 11.89 -0.29 -13.86
N ILE A 71 11.59 0.45 -14.93
CA ILE A 71 11.15 -0.13 -16.20
C ILE A 71 12.36 -0.73 -16.92
N CYS A 72 12.23 -1.99 -17.36
CA CYS A 72 13.23 -2.71 -18.12
C CYS A 72 12.62 -3.29 -19.41
N ARG A 73 13.40 -3.29 -20.50
CA ARG A 73 12.94 -3.74 -21.82
C ARG A 73 13.02 -5.26 -22.06
N LYS A 74 13.63 -6.01 -21.14
CA LYS A 74 13.96 -7.43 -21.37
C LYS A 74 12.93 -8.37 -20.75
N LYS A 75 13.04 -8.65 -19.46
CA LYS A 75 12.21 -9.60 -18.73
C LYS A 75 12.02 -9.08 -17.31
N SER A 76 10.81 -9.20 -16.79
CA SER A 76 10.50 -8.76 -15.43
C SER A 76 11.22 -9.63 -14.40
N THR A 77 12.18 -9.02 -13.70
CA THR A 77 12.75 -9.50 -12.45
C THR A 77 12.09 -8.73 -11.32
N TRP A 78 10.83 -9.07 -11.03
CA TRP A 78 10.02 -8.44 -9.97
C TRP A 78 10.72 -8.47 -8.60
N LYS A 79 11.48 -9.54 -8.30
CA LYS A 79 12.34 -9.62 -7.10
C LYS A 79 13.46 -8.57 -7.06
N ALA A 80 13.90 -8.06 -8.20
CA ALA A 80 14.88 -6.99 -8.34
C ALA A 80 14.22 -5.60 -8.56
N GLY A 81 12.89 -5.51 -8.57
CA GLY A 81 12.16 -4.28 -8.87
C GLY A 81 12.27 -3.84 -10.35
N GLN A 82 12.69 -4.74 -11.24
CA GLN A 82 12.74 -4.51 -12.67
C GLN A 82 11.51 -5.11 -13.34
N ILE A 83 10.70 -4.29 -13.98
CA ILE A 83 9.45 -4.74 -14.60
C ILE A 83 9.31 -4.25 -16.03
N THR A 84 8.49 -4.94 -16.81
CA THR A 84 8.12 -4.48 -18.15
C THR A 84 7.12 -3.34 -18.07
N GLU A 85 6.96 -2.60 -19.17
CA GLU A 85 5.97 -1.53 -19.29
C GLU A 85 4.54 -2.02 -18.99
N ASP A 86 4.15 -3.17 -19.58
CA ASP A 86 2.87 -3.84 -19.30
C ASP A 86 2.68 -4.24 -17.81
N ALA A 87 3.75 -4.60 -17.11
CA ALA A 87 3.69 -4.85 -15.67
C ALA A 87 3.60 -3.56 -14.85
N ALA A 88 4.21 -2.47 -15.32
CA ALA A 88 4.08 -1.15 -14.73
C ALA A 88 2.65 -0.61 -14.84
N GLU A 89 2.01 -0.77 -16.00
CA GLU A 89 0.61 -0.40 -16.21
C GLU A 89 -0.34 -1.17 -15.29
N ARG A 90 -0.15 -2.49 -15.16
CA ARG A 90 -0.93 -3.31 -14.23
C ARG A 90 -0.73 -2.91 -12.78
N TYR A 91 0.48 -2.52 -12.39
CA TYR A 91 0.73 -2.04 -11.04
C TYR A 91 0.18 -0.63 -10.80
N ALA A 92 0.24 0.26 -11.79
CA ALA A 92 -0.42 1.56 -11.72
C ALA A 92 -1.94 1.41 -11.56
N ALA A 93 -2.55 0.46 -12.28
CA ALA A 93 -3.95 0.12 -12.11
C ALA A 93 -4.25 -0.44 -10.71
N TYR A 94 -3.37 -1.28 -10.15
CA TYR A 94 -3.48 -1.73 -8.76
C TYR A 94 -3.48 -0.55 -7.77
N VAL A 95 -2.54 0.38 -7.89
CA VAL A 95 -2.47 1.55 -7.01
C VAL A 95 -3.74 2.41 -7.13
N LYS A 96 -4.25 2.60 -8.36
CA LYS A 96 -5.51 3.31 -8.59
C LYS A 96 -6.70 2.59 -7.94
N ASN A 97 -6.75 1.26 -8.02
CA ASN A 97 -7.78 0.46 -7.36
C ASN A 97 -7.70 0.59 -5.83
N LEU A 98 -6.50 0.69 -5.24
CA LEU A 98 -6.34 0.96 -3.80
C LEU A 98 -6.91 2.32 -3.40
N GLU A 99 -6.68 3.35 -4.22
CA GLU A 99 -7.25 4.68 -3.99
C GLU A 99 -8.78 4.64 -4.07
N ALA A 100 -9.35 3.93 -5.06
CA ALA A 100 -10.79 3.74 -5.15
C ALA A 100 -11.35 2.94 -3.94
N LEU A 101 -10.60 1.98 -3.40
CA LEU A 101 -10.98 1.26 -2.17
C LEU A 101 -10.95 2.17 -0.94
N LEU A 102 -10.01 3.11 -0.88
CA LEU A 102 -9.92 4.11 0.17
C LEU A 102 -11.11 5.07 0.10
N GLU A 103 -11.43 5.58 -1.10
CA GLU A 103 -12.55 6.48 -1.35
C GLU A 103 -13.91 5.82 -1.10
N SER A 104 -14.06 4.54 -1.45
CA SER A 104 -15.29 3.77 -1.19
C SER A 104 -15.49 3.38 0.27
N GLY A 105 -14.53 3.68 1.16
CA GLY A 105 -14.61 3.36 2.59
C GLY A 105 -14.50 1.87 2.92
N ARG A 106 -14.01 1.05 1.97
CA ARG A 106 -13.76 -0.39 2.20
C ARG A 106 -12.46 -0.62 2.97
N LEU A 107 -11.57 0.37 2.99
CA LEU A 107 -10.39 0.40 3.84
C LEU A 107 -10.69 1.10 5.18
N PRO A 108 -9.97 0.77 6.26
CA PRO A 108 -10.06 1.52 7.51
C PRO A 108 -9.80 3.02 7.29
N PRO A 109 -10.50 3.92 8.00
CA PRO A 109 -10.34 5.37 7.82
C PRO A 109 -8.94 5.86 8.21
N SER A 110 -8.23 5.14 9.09
CA SER A 110 -6.84 5.42 9.46
C SER A 110 -5.80 5.05 8.39
N THR A 111 -6.25 4.61 7.20
CA THR A 111 -5.36 4.09 6.16
C THR A 111 -4.58 5.20 5.45
N ARG A 112 -3.26 4.99 5.32
CA ARG A 112 -2.38 5.79 4.48
C ARG A 112 -1.75 4.92 3.42
N ILE A 113 -1.82 5.34 2.17
CA ILE A 113 -1.13 4.72 1.05
C ILE A 113 0.13 5.54 0.77
N VAL A 114 1.30 4.92 0.84
CA VAL A 114 2.60 5.54 0.60
C VAL A 114 3.18 4.93 -0.66
N VAL A 115 3.40 5.72 -1.71
CA VAL A 115 4.05 5.25 -2.95
C VAL A 115 5.50 5.68 -2.93
N LEU A 116 6.41 4.73 -3.12
CA LEU A 116 7.85 4.95 -3.14
C LEU A 116 8.37 5.20 -4.56
N GLU A 117 9.37 6.06 -4.68
CA GLU A 117 10.10 6.29 -5.92
C GLU A 117 11.16 5.22 -6.14
N GLY A 118 11.03 4.50 -7.27
CA GLY A 118 12.03 3.53 -7.72
C GLY A 118 12.45 2.52 -6.64
N ARG A 119 13.54 1.81 -6.90
CA ARG A 119 14.22 1.03 -5.87
C ARG A 119 15.61 1.61 -5.68
N ASN A 120 15.79 2.45 -4.65
CA ASN A 120 17.11 2.95 -4.27
C ASN A 120 17.93 1.81 -3.65
N GLY A 121 18.67 1.10 -4.49
CA GLY A 121 19.49 -0.05 -4.09
C GLY A 121 20.40 -0.64 -5.17
N GLN A 122 20.57 0.05 -6.30
CA GLN A 122 21.59 -0.25 -7.31
C GLN A 122 22.24 1.08 -7.70
#